data_AF-A0A6G3XZ09-F1
#
_entry.id   AF-A0A6G3XZ09-F1
#
_cell.length_a   1.000
_cell.length_b   1.000
_cell.length_c   1.000
_cell.angle_alpha   90.00
_cell.angle_beta   90.00
_cell.angle_gamma   90.00
#
_symmetry.space_group_name_H-M   'P 1'
#
loop_
_entity.id
_entity.type
_entity.pdbx_description
1 polymer ?
#
loop_
_entity_poly.entity_id
_entity_poly.type
_entity_poly.pdbx_seq_one_letter_code
_entity_poly.pdbx_strand_id
1 'polypeptide(L)'
;WGLTARYRDALAPGSHLALSCFTWDNDPDTMRRTVEMFRASGRTPIVPRTGAEVRRLTGDFTLLDPGLVYAPRWRPDATSGAEQERSNLYAALARKP
;
A
#
# COMPACT_ATOMS: atom_id res chain seq x y z
N TRP A 1 -1.29 -5.56 12.65
CA TRP A 1 -2.72 -5.48 12.27
C TRP A 1 -3.55 -4.60 13.20
N GLY A 2 -3.46 -4.76 14.53
CA GLY A 2 -4.29 -4.02 15.50
C GLY A 2 -4.18 -2.49 15.46
N LEU A 3 -3.01 -1.94 15.09
CA LEU A 3 -2.85 -0.48 14.97
C LEU A 3 -3.77 0.13 13.90
N THR A 4 -3.82 -0.45 12.71
CA THR A 4 -4.70 0.03 11.63
C THR A 4 -6.17 -0.15 11.98
N ALA A 5 -6.53 -1.22 12.69
CA ALA A 5 -7.90 -1.41 13.18
C ALA A 5 -8.33 -0.27 14.12
N ARG A 6 -7.49 0.08 15.10
CA ARG A 6 -7.76 1.19 16.03
C ARG A 6 -8.04 2.51 15.30
N TYR A 7 -7.28 2.82 14.24
CA TYR A 7 -7.54 4.01 13.43
C TYR A 7 -8.87 3.91 12.68
N ARG A 8 -9.17 2.76 12.04
CA ARG A 8 -10.43 2.56 11.32
C ARG A 8 -11.66 2.64 12.23
N ASP A 9 -11.56 2.14 13.45
CA ASP A 9 -12.65 2.12 14.42
C ASP A 9 -13.02 3.54 14.86
N ALA A 10 -12.03 4.42 15.00
CA ALA A 10 -12.22 5.82 15.40
C ALA A 10 -12.85 6.71 14.30
N LEU A 11 -12.88 6.27 13.04
CA LEU A 11 -13.43 7.06 11.93
C LEU A 11 -14.97 7.01 11.88
N ALA A 12 -15.62 8.11 11.50
CA ALA A 12 -17.07 8.12 11.26
C ALA A 12 -17.43 7.39 9.94
N PRO A 13 -18.66 6.87 9.79
CA PRO A 13 -19.18 6.37 8.51
C PRO A 13 -18.92 7.34 7.35
N GLY A 14 -18.53 6.82 6.19
CA GLY A 14 -18.16 7.63 5.02
C GLY A 14 -16.76 8.24 5.03
N SER A 15 -15.98 8.06 6.09
CA SER A 15 -14.55 8.42 6.12
C SER A 15 -13.74 7.58 5.13
N HIS A 16 -12.55 8.07 4.78
CA HIS A 16 -11.65 7.39 3.84
C HIS A 16 -10.33 7.00 4.50
N LEU A 17 -9.75 5.89 4.02
CA LEU A 17 -8.42 5.41 4.35
C LEU A 17 -7.62 5.26 3.05
N ALA A 18 -6.60 6.09 2.89
CA ALA A 18 -5.62 5.98 1.81
C ALA A 18 -4.38 5.23 2.33
N LEU A 19 -3.90 4.24 1.56
CA LEU A 19 -2.72 3.45 1.91
C LEU A 19 -1.75 3.40 0.72
N SER A 20 -0.46 3.50 1.03
CA SER A 20 0.62 3.05 0.16
C SER A 20 1.52 2.10 0.94
N CYS A 21 1.92 0.97 0.33
CA CYS A 21 2.68 -0.05 1.04
C CYS A 21 3.65 -0.77 0.12
N PHE A 22 4.89 -0.93 0.56
CA PHE A 22 5.87 -1.73 -0.16
C PHE A 22 5.42 -3.18 -0.24
N THR A 23 5.76 -3.87 -1.32
CA THR A 23 5.41 -5.26 -1.53
C THR A 23 6.59 -6.11 -1.98
N TRP A 24 6.45 -7.41 -1.72
CA TRP A 24 7.33 -8.47 -2.22
C TRP A 24 6.89 -8.98 -3.60
N ASP A 25 5.66 -8.67 -4.03
CA ASP A 25 4.98 -9.42 -5.09
C ASP A 25 5.57 -9.21 -6.49
N ASN A 26 6.23 -8.08 -6.76
CA ASN A 26 6.72 -7.74 -8.11
C ASN A 26 8.21 -8.04 -8.30
N ASP A 27 9.07 -7.47 -7.46
CA ASP A 27 10.53 -7.72 -7.48
C ASP A 27 11.06 -7.96 -6.06
N PRO A 28 10.95 -9.21 -5.56
CA PRO A 28 11.34 -9.54 -4.18
C PRO A 28 12.84 -9.36 -3.94
N ASP A 29 13.69 -9.52 -4.96
CA ASP A 29 15.15 -9.41 -4.83
C ASP A 29 15.60 -7.95 -4.68
N THR A 30 15.01 -7.04 -5.44
CA THR A 30 15.21 -5.61 -5.25
C THR A 30 14.62 -5.14 -3.91
N MET A 31 13.45 -5.66 -3.53
CA MET A 31 12.85 -5.30 -2.23
C MET A 31 13.69 -5.79 -1.05
N ARG A 32 14.29 -6.98 -1.13
CA ARG A 32 15.21 -7.50 -0.10
C ARG A 32 16.44 -6.60 0.07
N ARG A 33 17.08 -6.20 -1.04
CA ARG A 33 18.17 -5.22 -1.03
C ARG A 33 17.73 -3.88 -0.41
N THR A 34 16.51 -3.43 -0.72
CA THR A 34 15.94 -2.19 -0.15
C THR A 34 15.75 -2.30 1.36
N VAL A 35 15.20 -3.41 1.85
CA VAL A 35 15.02 -3.66 3.29
C VAL A 35 16.37 -3.71 4.01
N GLU A 36 17.36 -4.40 3.43
CA GLU A 36 18.72 -4.48 3.98
C GLU A 36 19.38 -3.09 4.05
N MET A 37 19.27 -2.29 2.98
CA MET A 37 19.77 -0.92 2.95
C MET A 37 19.14 -0.05 4.04
N PHE A 38 17.82 -0.10 4.21
CA PHE A 38 17.13 0.67 5.25
C PHE A 38 17.59 0.24 6.66
N ARG A 39 17.72 -1.07 6.91
CA ARG A 39 18.25 -1.59 8.18
C ARG A 39 19.67 -1.14 8.44
N ALA A 40 20.56 -1.24 7.45
CA ALA A 40 21.96 -0.86 7.57
C ALA A 40 22.14 0.65 7.82
N SER A 41 21.26 1.48 7.26
CA SER A 41 21.28 2.94 7.42
C SER A 41 20.76 3.45 8.77
N GLY A 42 20.35 2.56 9.69
CA GLY A 42 19.76 2.94 10.98
C GLY A 42 18.38 3.59 10.87
N ARG A 43 17.75 3.54 9.68
CA ARG A 43 16.40 4.06 9.44
C ARG A 43 15.35 3.09 9.98
N THR A 44 14.12 3.61 10.16
CA THR A 44 12.96 2.78 10.49
C THR A 44 12.85 1.61 9.50
N PRO A 45 12.74 0.36 10.00
CA PRO A 45 12.65 -0.81 9.12
C PRO A 45 11.45 -0.71 8.18
N ILE A 46 11.68 -0.97 6.89
CA ILE A 46 10.59 -1.21 5.96
C ILE A 46 10.05 -2.62 6.21
N VAL A 47 8.72 -2.73 6.23
CA VAL A 47 7.99 -4.00 6.33
C VAL A 47 7.12 -4.14 5.09
N PRO A 48 7.64 -4.72 3.99
CA PRO A 48 6.85 -4.96 2.80
C PRO A 48 5.80 -6.04 3.07
N ARG A 49 4.69 -5.98 2.35
CA ARG A 49 3.50 -6.83 2.51
C ARG A 49 3.01 -7.32 1.16
N THR A 50 2.47 -8.53 1.13
CA THR A 50 1.74 -9.04 -0.05
C THR A 50 0.48 -8.22 -0.32
N GLY A 51 -0.08 -8.31 -1.52
CA GLY A 51 -1.35 -7.64 -1.84
C GLY A 51 -2.50 -8.04 -0.90
N ALA A 52 -2.58 -9.33 -0.53
CA ALA A 52 -3.57 -9.82 0.43
C ALA A 52 -3.40 -9.20 1.82
N GLU A 53 -2.16 -9.03 2.26
CA GLU A 53 -1.82 -8.36 3.52
C GLU A 53 -2.17 -6.87 3.48
N VAL A 54 -1.88 -6.17 2.38
CA VAL A 54 -2.26 -4.75 2.23
C VAL A 54 -3.78 -4.61 2.23
N ARG A 55 -4.51 -5.47 1.51
CA ARG A 55 -5.98 -5.50 1.56
C ARG A 55 -6.50 -5.75 2.97
N ARG A 56 -5.85 -6.59 3.77
CA ARG A 56 -6.23 -6.80 5.17
C ARG A 56 -6.11 -5.53 6.03
N LEU A 57 -5.26 -4.58 5.66
CA LEU A 57 -5.17 -3.27 6.35
C LEU A 57 -6.44 -2.43 6.20
N THR A 58 -7.27 -2.66 5.19
CA THR A 58 -8.53 -1.90 5.01
C THR A 58 -9.70 -2.49 5.80
N GLY A 59 -9.58 -3.73 6.31
CA GLY A 59 -10.67 -4.41 7.01
C GLY A 59 -11.94 -4.46 6.15
N ASP A 60 -13.07 -4.10 6.74
CA ASP A 60 -14.39 -4.15 6.08
C ASP A 60 -14.71 -2.88 5.28
N PHE A 61 -13.73 -1.97 5.10
CA PHE A 61 -13.93 -0.79 4.28
C PHE A 61 -14.04 -1.20 2.80
N THR A 62 -14.89 -0.50 2.06
CA THR A 62 -15.08 -0.76 0.63
C THR A 62 -13.94 -0.11 -0.15
N LEU A 63 -13.16 -0.91 -0.88
CA LEU A 63 -12.14 -0.40 -1.79
C LEU A 63 -12.80 0.34 -2.95
N LEU A 64 -12.36 1.58 -3.19
CA LEU A 64 -12.81 2.39 -4.31
C LEU A 64 -12.00 2.06 -5.56
N ASP A 65 -12.64 2.13 -6.72
CA ASP A 65 -12.02 1.87 -8.03
C ASP A 65 -10.73 2.71 -8.24
N PRO A 66 -9.61 2.10 -8.69
CA PRO A 66 -9.47 0.73 -9.25
C PRO A 66 -9.21 -0.39 -8.22
N GLY A 67 -9.39 -0.12 -6.93
CA GLY A 67 -9.11 -1.05 -5.85
C GLY A 67 -7.64 -0.99 -5.40
N LEU A 68 -7.05 -2.15 -5.16
CA LEU A 68 -5.64 -2.30 -4.78
C LEU A 68 -4.81 -2.58 -6.04
N VAL A 69 -4.01 -1.60 -6.46
CA VAL A 69 -3.14 -1.69 -7.63
C VAL A 69 -1.76 -1.14 -7.29
N TYR A 70 -0.76 -1.37 -8.14
CA TYR A 70 0.51 -0.67 -7.99
C TYR A 70 0.32 0.85 -8.07
N ALA A 71 1.04 1.60 -7.25
CA ALA A 71 0.84 3.03 -7.07
C ALA A 71 0.78 3.84 -8.38
N PRO A 72 1.64 3.61 -9.39
CA PRO A 72 1.55 4.30 -10.67
C PRO A 72 0.26 4.02 -11.48
N ARG A 73 -0.45 2.92 -11.18
CA ARG A 73 -1.72 2.56 -11.84
C ARG A 73 -2.95 3.12 -11.14
N TRP A 74 -2.78 3.76 -9.99
CA TRP A 74 -3.90 4.30 -9.24
C TRP A 74 -4.29 5.67 -9.83
N ARG A 75 -5.27 5.67 -10.74
CA ARG A 75 -5.80 6.86 -11.44
C ARG A 75 -4.69 7.77 -12.01
N PRO A 76 -3.85 7.25 -12.94
CA PRO A 76 -2.75 8.01 -13.51
C PRO A 76 -3.24 9.24 -14.27
N ASP A 77 -2.43 10.29 -14.27
CA ASP A 77 -2.61 11.46 -15.12
C ASP A 77 -1.86 11.30 -16.46
N ALA A 78 -2.04 12.26 -17.37
CA ALA A 78 -1.40 12.24 -18.69
C ALA A 78 0.14 12.33 -18.65
N THR A 79 0.71 12.72 -17.50
CA THR A 79 2.17 12.82 -17.30
C THR A 79 2.77 11.58 -16.63
N SER A 80 1.93 10.64 -16.21
CA SER A 80 2.35 9.40 -15.57
C SER A 80 3.05 8.52 -16.61
N GLY A 81 4.37 8.35 -16.47
CA GLY A 81 5.21 7.61 -17.43
C GLY A 81 4.86 6.12 -17.54
N ALA A 82 5.37 5.46 -18.58
CA ALA A 82 5.04 4.09 -18.96
C ALA A 82 5.51 2.99 -17.97
N GLU A 83 6.32 3.32 -16.96
CA GLU A 83 6.89 2.34 -16.00
C GLU A 83 5.91 1.92 -14.89
N GLN A 84 4.62 1.86 -15.19
CA GLN A 84 3.57 1.56 -14.21
C GLN A 84 3.65 0.11 -13.69
N GLU A 85 4.28 -0.79 -14.44
CA GLU A 85 4.38 -2.23 -14.16
C GLU A 85 5.56 -2.62 -13.25
N ARG A 86 6.50 -1.71 -12.97
CA ARG A 86 7.72 -2.02 -12.20
C ARG A 86 7.69 -1.56 -10.74
N SER A 87 6.54 -1.10 -10.25
CA SER A 87 6.44 -0.58 -8.90
C SER A 87 6.38 -1.70 -7.85
N ASN A 88 7.24 -1.62 -6.84
CA ASN A 88 7.13 -2.44 -5.63
C ASN A 88 6.29 -1.76 -4.54
N LEU A 89 5.39 -0.85 -4.92
CA LEU A 89 4.51 -0.11 -4.02
C LEU A 89 3.06 -0.30 -4.48
N TYR A 90 2.22 -0.84 -3.60
CA TYR A 90 0.77 -0.83 -3.77
C TYR A 90 0.18 0.51 -3.33
N ALA A 91 -0.94 0.90 -3.93
CA ALA A 91 -1.82 1.97 -3.48
C ALA A 91 -3.28 1.51 -3.46
N ALA A 92 -4.04 2.03 -2.49
CA ALA A 92 -5.48 1.80 -2.36
C ALA A 92 -6.16 2.97 -1.64
N LEU A 93 -7.43 3.19 -1.97
CA LEU A 93 -8.34 4.07 -1.24
C LEU A 93 -9.56 3.26 -0.83
N ALA A 94 -9.89 3.27 0.45
CA ALA A 94 -11.04 2.56 1.00
C ALA A 94 -11.99 3.53 1.72
N ARG A 95 -13.30 3.36 1.55
CA ARG A 95 -14.33 4.13 2.24
C ARG A 95 -14.96 3.28 3.36
N LYS A 96 -15.06 3.84 4.56
CA LYS A 96 -15.83 3.24 5.66
C LYS A 96 -17.31 3.22 5.26
N PRO A 97 -18.02 2.10 5.42
CA PRO A 97 -19.46 2.05 5.19
C PRO A 97 -20.18 3.23 5.85
#